data_AF-A0A518HQH8-F1
#
_entry.id   AF-A0A518HQH8-F1
#
_cell.length_a   1.000
_cell.length_b   1.000
_cell.length_c   1.000
_cell.angle_alpha   90.00
_cell.angle_beta   90.00
_cell.angle_gamma   90.00
#
_symmetry.space_group_name_H-M   'P 1'
#
loop_
_entity.id
_entity.type
_entity.pdbx_description
1 polymer ?
#
loop_
_entity_poly.entity_id
_entity_poly.type
_entity_poly.pdbx_seq_one_letter_code
_entity_poly.pdbx_strand_id
1 'polypeptide(L)'
;MAKKDTYRVVTRGRDGSLMISDYPSIAPLMQSHQQIGIDDCSTDLALRGMPVFRGLIGPMPEGKNIVRYETPEVFEVLTKEWMNAKPRKRRRRTAAQIAEEAALALELESQMASS
;
A
#
# COMPACT_ATOMS: atom_id res chain seq x y z
N MET A 1 4.46 -18.84 4.72
CA MET A 1 3.87 -17.80 3.85
C MET A 1 2.36 -17.84 4.04
N ALA A 2 1.71 -16.68 4.19
CA ALA A 2 0.24 -16.65 4.30
C ALA A 2 -0.37 -17.08 2.97
N LYS A 3 -1.34 -17.98 3.00
CA LYS A 3 -2.01 -18.44 1.78
C LYS A 3 -2.89 -17.30 1.25
N LYS A 4 -2.69 -16.91 -0.01
CA LYS A 4 -3.62 -16.02 -0.69
C LYS A 4 -4.83 -16.85 -1.13
N ASP A 5 -6.00 -16.50 -0.63
CA ASP A 5 -7.25 -17.24 -0.85
C ASP A 5 -8.36 -16.36 -1.44
N THR A 6 -8.11 -15.07 -1.57
CA THR A 6 -9.05 -14.09 -2.09
C THR A 6 -8.43 -13.33 -3.25
N TYR A 7 -9.12 -13.31 -4.38
CA TYR A 7 -8.73 -12.58 -5.58
C TYR A 7 -9.68 -11.40 -5.74
N ARG A 8 -9.15 -10.19 -5.62
CA ARG A 8 -9.91 -8.95 -5.64
C ARG A 8 -9.71 -8.25 -6.97
N VAL A 9 -10.79 -7.92 -7.67
CA VAL A 9 -10.76 -7.07 -8.85
C VAL A 9 -11.33 -5.71 -8.49
N VAL A 10 -10.53 -4.66 -8.63
CA VAL A 10 -10.95 -3.28 -8.39
C VAL A 10 -11.15 -2.57 -9.73
N THR A 11 -12.36 -2.08 -9.94
CA THR A 11 -12.75 -1.36 -11.15
C THR A 11 -13.33 0.00 -10.78
N ARG A 12 -13.51 0.87 -11.76
CA ARG A 12 -14.13 2.18 -11.57
C ARG A 12 -15.52 2.19 -12.19
N GLY A 13 -16.52 2.62 -11.43
CA GLY A 13 -17.87 2.89 -11.93
C GLY A 13 -17.90 4.12 -12.83
N ARG A 14 -18.96 4.28 -13.62
CA ARG A 14 -19.15 5.48 -14.47
C ARG A 14 -19.23 6.78 -13.69
N ASP A 15 -19.66 6.70 -12.43
CA ASP A 15 -19.73 7.80 -11.47
C ASP A 15 -18.37 8.09 -10.79
N GLY A 16 -17.34 7.31 -11.11
CA GLY A 16 -16.02 7.43 -10.52
C GLY A 16 -15.84 6.70 -9.18
N SER A 17 -16.87 5.99 -8.70
CA SER A 17 -16.76 5.16 -7.49
C SER A 17 -15.88 3.93 -7.73
N LEU A 18 -15.24 3.42 -6.67
CA LEU A 18 -14.51 2.16 -6.74
C LEU A 18 -15.48 0.99 -6.54
N MET A 19 -15.50 0.07 -7.49
CA MET A 19 -16.24 -1.18 -7.39
C MET A 19 -15.27 -2.32 -7.12
N ILE A 20 -15.52 -3.08 -6.06
CA ILE A 20 -14.68 -4.18 -5.61
C ILE A 20 -15.43 -5.50 -5.83
N SER A 21 -14.80 -6.44 -6.53
CA SER A 21 -15.32 -7.79 -6.75
C SER A 21 -14.33 -8.81 -6.20
N ASP A 22 -14.75 -9.55 -5.17
CA ASP A 22 -13.91 -10.57 -4.52
C ASP A 22 -14.31 -11.97 -4.99
N TYR A 23 -13.31 -12.78 -5.32
CA TYR A 23 -13.46 -14.15 -5.78
C TYR A 23 -12.66 -15.10 -4.88
N PRO A 24 -13.21 -16.26 -4.50
CA PRO A 24 -12.53 -17.25 -3.66
C PRO A 24 -11.49 -18.08 -4.44
N SER A 25 -11.42 -17.92 -5.76
CA SER A 25 -10.45 -18.59 -6.62
C SER A 25 -10.15 -17.73 -7.85
N ILE A 26 -9.06 -18.08 -8.55
CA ILE A 26 -8.64 -17.37 -9.77
C ILE A 26 -9.40 -17.82 -11.02
N ALA A 27 -10.14 -18.93 -10.95
CA ALA A 27 -10.80 -19.53 -12.09
C ALA A 27 -11.76 -18.57 -12.83
N PRO A 28 -12.58 -17.73 -12.14
CA PRO A 28 -13.42 -16.75 -12.83
C PRO A 28 -12.62 -15.73 -13.64
N LEU A 29 -11.48 -15.26 -13.11
CA LEU A 29 -10.61 -14.31 -13.81
C LEU A 29 -9.97 -14.94 -15.05
N MET A 30 -9.58 -16.22 -14.98
CA MET A 30 -9.05 -16.95 -16.14
C MET A 30 -10.08 -17.18 -17.24
N GLN A 31 -11.37 -17.21 -16.89
CA GLN A 31 -12.47 -17.34 -17.86
C GLN A 31 -12.81 -15.99 -18.51
N SER A 32 -12.78 -14.90 -17.75
CA SER A 32 -13.17 -13.57 -18.23
C SER A 32 -12.02 -12.76 -18.85
N HIS A 33 -10.77 -13.05 -18.48
CA HIS A 33 -9.60 -12.35 -18.99
C HIS A 33 -8.58 -13.30 -19.61
N GLN A 34 -8.01 -12.87 -20.75
CA GLN A 34 -6.91 -13.59 -21.38
C GLN A 34 -5.64 -13.44 -20.54
N GLN A 35 -5.07 -14.57 -20.11
CA GLN A 35 -3.72 -14.57 -19.53
C GLN A 35 -2.69 -14.23 -20.62
N ILE A 36 -1.86 -13.23 -20.35
CA ILE A 36 -0.79 -12.76 -21.25
C ILE A 36 0.61 -13.06 -20.71
N GLY A 37 0.71 -13.51 -19.47
CA GLY A 37 1.98 -13.87 -18.85
C GLY A 37 1.83 -14.38 -17.43
N ILE A 38 2.95 -14.42 -16.73
CA ILE A 38 3.05 -14.73 -15.31
C ILE A 38 3.93 -13.68 -14.65
N ASP A 39 3.68 -13.39 -13.38
CA ASP A 39 4.52 -12.50 -12.59
C ASP A 39 5.76 -13.22 -12.06
N ASP A 40 6.97 -12.70 -12.31
CA ASP A 40 8.24 -13.27 -11.82
C ASP A 40 9.00 -12.34 -10.87
N CYS A 41 8.66 -11.05 -10.84
CA CYS A 41 9.44 -10.01 -10.19
C CYS A 41 8.87 -9.51 -8.86
N SER A 42 7.68 -9.96 -8.44
CA SER A 42 7.11 -9.56 -7.14
C SER A 42 8.05 -9.84 -5.97
N THR A 43 8.06 -8.93 -5.00
CA THR A 43 8.73 -9.14 -3.70
C THR A 43 7.96 -10.12 -2.82
N ASP A 44 6.64 -10.20 -2.98
CA ASP A 44 5.82 -11.23 -2.34
C ASP A 44 5.96 -12.54 -3.13
N LEU A 45 6.69 -13.51 -2.58
CA LEU A 45 6.91 -14.82 -3.19
C LEU A 45 5.59 -15.58 -3.44
N ALA A 46 4.53 -15.28 -2.72
CA ALA A 46 3.21 -15.90 -2.93
C ALA A 46 2.51 -15.39 -4.20
N LEU A 47 3.00 -14.30 -4.81
CA LEU A 47 2.47 -13.76 -6.07
C LEU A 47 3.26 -14.24 -7.29
N ARG A 48 4.52 -14.64 -7.12
CA ARG A 48 5.30 -15.16 -8.25
C ARG A 48 4.63 -16.40 -8.83
N GLY A 49 4.55 -16.44 -10.16
CA GLY A 49 3.84 -17.47 -10.91
C GLY A 49 2.34 -17.21 -11.07
N MET A 50 1.78 -16.19 -10.44
CA MET A 50 0.38 -15.80 -10.67
C MET A 50 0.23 -15.17 -12.06
N PRO A 51 -0.93 -15.35 -12.72
CA PRO A 51 -1.16 -14.89 -14.08
C PRO A 51 -1.25 -13.37 -14.16
N VAL A 52 -0.63 -12.82 -15.20
CA VAL A 52 -0.88 -11.45 -15.65
C VAL A 52 -1.98 -11.50 -16.71
N PHE A 53 -3.03 -10.70 -16.52
CA PHE A 53 -4.22 -10.70 -17.38
C PHE A 53 -4.27 -9.48 -18.28
N ARG A 54 -4.74 -9.66 -19.52
CA ARG A 54 -4.98 -8.55 -20.43
C ARG A 54 -6.08 -7.63 -19.89
N GLY A 55 -5.78 -6.34 -19.78
CA GLY A 55 -6.73 -5.32 -19.33
C GLY A 55 -6.86 -5.21 -17.80
N LEU A 56 -6.04 -5.94 -17.04
CA LEU A 56 -5.90 -5.78 -15.60
C LEU A 56 -4.43 -5.50 -15.25
N ILE A 57 -4.24 -4.67 -14.23
CA ILE A 57 -2.96 -4.40 -13.58
C ILE A 57 -2.88 -5.25 -12.33
N GLY A 58 -1.80 -6.00 -12.18
CA GLY A 58 -1.59 -6.99 -11.11
C GLY A 58 -0.78 -8.17 -11.63
N PRO A 59 -0.52 -9.18 -10.79
CA PRO A 59 -0.99 -9.38 -9.41
C PRO A 59 -0.30 -8.45 -8.40
N MET A 60 -1.06 -7.86 -7.48
CA MET A 60 -0.53 -7.02 -6.38
C MET A 60 -0.91 -7.58 -5.01
N PRO A 61 -0.04 -7.48 -4.00
CA PRO A 61 -0.37 -7.94 -2.66
C PRO A 61 -1.25 -6.91 -1.97
N GLU A 62 -2.40 -7.33 -1.47
CA GLU A 62 -3.23 -6.52 -0.59
C GLU A 62 -3.41 -7.22 0.76
N GLY A 63 -2.91 -6.59 1.83
CA GLY A 63 -2.91 -7.20 3.15
C GLY A 63 -2.23 -8.58 3.19
N LYS A 64 -2.73 -9.47 4.05
CA LYS A 64 -2.12 -10.79 4.26
C LYS A 64 -2.52 -11.80 3.18
N ASN A 65 -3.81 -11.87 2.84
CA ASN A 65 -4.39 -13.00 2.09
C ASN A 65 -4.99 -12.63 0.73
N ILE A 66 -4.93 -11.35 0.32
CA ILE A 66 -5.61 -10.89 -0.90
C ILE A 66 -4.58 -10.69 -2.02
N VAL A 67 -4.91 -11.19 -3.21
CA VAL A 67 -4.27 -10.80 -4.48
C VAL A 67 -5.19 -9.80 -5.17
N ARG A 68 -4.72 -8.57 -5.36
CA ARG A 68 -5.46 -7.53 -6.08
C ARG A 68 -5.07 -7.51 -7.55
N TYR A 69 -6.09 -7.43 -8.40
CA TYR A 69 -6.04 -6.94 -9.76
C TYR A 69 -6.88 -5.68 -9.85
N GLU A 70 -6.52 -4.75 -10.72
CA GLU A 70 -7.29 -3.53 -10.92
C GLU A 70 -7.32 -3.11 -12.39
N THR A 71 -8.34 -2.37 -12.80
CA THR A 71 -8.35 -1.80 -14.16
C THR A 71 -7.29 -0.70 -14.29
N PRO A 72 -6.75 -0.44 -15.50
CA PRO A 72 -5.79 0.64 -15.74
C PRO A 72 -6.25 2.01 -15.23
N GLU A 73 -7.55 2.32 -15.35
CA GLU A 73 -8.13 3.57 -14.85
C GLU A 73 -7.98 3.74 -13.33
N VAL A 74 -8.18 2.66 -12.57
CA VAL A 74 -8.00 2.66 -11.11
C VAL A 74 -6.53 2.88 -10.77
N PHE A 75 -5.63 2.16 -11.44
CA PHE A 75 -4.20 2.29 -11.24
C PHE A 75 -3.74 3.74 -11.49
N GLU A 76 -4.16 4.34 -12.60
CA GLU A 76 -3.79 5.71 -12.94
C GLU A 76 -4.28 6.73 -11.92
N VAL A 77 -5.54 6.64 -11.49
CA VAL A 77 -6.10 7.59 -10.52
C VAL A 77 -5.41 7.45 -9.17
N LEU A 78 -5.27 6.23 -8.65
CA LEU A 78 -4.61 6.00 -7.37
C LEU A 78 -3.13 6.41 -7.40
N THR A 79 -2.46 6.19 -8.54
CA THR A 79 -1.07 6.65 -8.72
C THR A 79 -0.99 8.18 -8.74
N LYS A 80 -1.92 8.86 -9.43
CA LYS A 80 -1.99 10.34 -9.44
C LYS A 80 -2.29 10.90 -8.04
N GLU A 81 -3.22 10.30 -7.31
CA GLU A 81 -3.53 10.69 -5.92
C GLU A 81 -2.31 10.51 -5.01
N TRP A 82 -1.62 9.38 -5.12
CA TRP A 82 -0.39 9.11 -4.38
C TRP A 82 0.72 10.12 -4.73
N MET A 83 0.91 10.44 -6.00
CA MET A 83 1.88 11.45 -6.45
C MET A 83 1.55 12.85 -5.90
N ASN A 84 0.26 13.19 -5.80
CA ASN A 84 -0.19 14.48 -5.29
C ASN A 84 -0.25 14.54 -3.75
N ALA A 85 -0.14 13.40 -3.06
CA ALA A 85 -0.15 13.34 -1.61
C ALA A 85 1.07 14.09 -1.04
N LYS A 86 0.81 15.27 -0.48
CA LYS A 86 1.88 16.13 0.05
C LYS A 86 2.62 15.39 1.18
N PRO A 87 3.95 15.23 1.10
CA PRO A 87 4.71 14.56 2.14
C PRO A 87 4.45 15.25 3.48
N ARG A 88 4.19 14.47 4.53
CA ARG A 88 4.01 15.01 5.88
C ARG A 88 5.26 15.82 6.21
N LYS A 89 5.13 17.15 6.30
CA LYS A 89 6.24 18.03 6.66
C LYS A 89 6.77 17.56 8.01
N ARG A 90 7.95 16.98 8.02
CA ARG A 90 8.64 16.60 9.25
C ARG A 90 8.92 17.91 9.99
N ARG A 91 8.22 18.18 11.09
CA ARG A 91 8.58 19.29 11.97
C ARG A 91 9.97 18.97 12.51
N ARG A 92 10.99 19.70 12.06
CA ARG A 92 12.23 19.79 12.83
C ARG A 92 11.89 20.50 14.13
N ARG A 93 12.41 19.99 15.25
CA ARG A 93 12.41 20.74 16.50
C ARG A 93 13.11 22.07 16.21
N THR A 94 12.50 23.16 16.66
CA THR A 94 13.13 24.48 16.54
C THR A 94 14.30 24.57 17.52
N ALA A 95 15.27 25.45 17.23
CA ALA A 95 16.38 25.69 18.16
C ALA A 95 15.88 26.11 19.56
N ALA A 96 14.76 26.84 19.63
CA ALA A 96 14.10 27.21 20.88
C ALA A 96 13.62 25.99 21.67
N GLN A 97 12.96 25.04 21.02
CA GLN A 97 12.50 23.80 21.67
C GLN A 97 13.66 22.91 22.15
N ILE A 98 14.77 22.88 21.40
CA ILE A 98 15.96 22.14 21.79
C ILE A 98 16.64 22.82 23.00
N ALA A 99 16.72 24.14 23.01
CA ALA A 99 17.29 24.90 24.12
C ALA A 99 16.45 24.77 25.41
N GLU A 100 15.12 24.78 25.28
CA GLU A 100 14.18 24.62 26.40
C GLU A 100 14.25 23.20 27.00
N GLU A 101 14.24 22.15 26.18
CA GLU A 101 14.45 20.76 26.65
C GLU A 101 15.83 20.58 27.32
N ALA A 102 16.88 21.19 26.78
CA ALA A 102 18.22 21.11 27.35
C ALA A 102 18.32 21.84 28.70
N ALA A 103 17.68 23.00 28.84
CA ALA A 103 17.61 23.73 30.10
C ALA A 103 16.84 22.92 31.16
N LEU A 104 15.67 22.39 30.82
CA LEU A 104 14.87 21.53 31.70
C LEU A 104 15.61 20.27 32.14
N ALA A 105 16.34 19.63 31.23
CA ALA A 105 17.13 18.44 31.55
C ALA A 105 18.27 18.74 32.53
N LEU A 106 18.97 19.87 32.33
CA LEU A 106 20.08 20.31 33.18
C LEU A 106 19.58 20.70 34.58
N GLU A 107 18.41 21.32 34.66
CA GLU A 107 17.76 21.71 35.91
C GLU A 107 17.30 20.47 36.70
N LEU A 108 16.74 19.47 36.03
CA LEU A 108 16.37 18.18 36.63
C LEU A 108 17.60 17.43 37.18
N GLU A 109 18.70 17.41 36.41
CA GLU A 109 19.96 16.78 36.82
C GLU A 109 20.56 17.47 38.06
N SER A 110 20.51 18.79 38.11
CA SER A 110 20.98 19.57 39.25
C SER A 110 20.17 19.32 40.54
N GLN A 111 18.86 19.11 40.41
CA GLN A 111 17.97 18.79 41.54
C GLN A 111 18.21 17.38 42.08
N MET A 112 18.48 16.42 41.18
CA MET A 112 18.80 15.03 41.56
C MET A 112 20.17 14.88 42.21
N ALA A 113 21.16 15.70 41.83
CA ALA A 113 22.51 15.66 42.42
C ALA A 113 22.60 16.32 43.81
N SER A 114 21.57 17.06 44.23
CA SER A 114 21.51 17.76 45.51
C SER A 114 20.66 17.03 46.58
N SER A 115 20.19 15.81 46.31
CA SER A 115 19.47 14.93 47.25
C SER A 115 20.31 13.71 47.62
#